data_AF-A0A090RZ35-F1
#
_entry.id   AF-A0A090RZ35-F1
#
_cell.length_a   1.000
_cell.length_b   1.000
_cell.length_c   1.000
_cell.angle_alpha   90.00
_cell.angle_beta   90.00
_cell.angle_gamma   90.00
#
_symmetry.space_group_name_H-M   'P 1'
#
loop_
_entity.id
_entity.type
_entity.pdbx_description
1 polymer ?
#
loop_
_entity_poly.entity_id
_entity_poly.type
_entity_poly.pdbx_seq_one_letter_code
_entity_poly.pdbx_strand_id
1 'polypeptide(L)'
;MKKNAQITQIATAINEMSATAKEVSNNATQAERGAGDAMSSVEVGHGAVIELENVSNQISNSVQDTANALEELKSYSLDINSVIEVIGNVSEQTNLLALNAAIEAARAGEQGRGFAVVADEVRNLAAKTQQSTESIKELIERLQSKAERTNEEMSINLELVEKSRSNVIAVSDAFSSITESVNSITEVNTLVATASEEQSAVSLDISHNVQNVSDVVNQNVAGIEQSSVATEELARLAEEQQSKLLAFKLA
;
A
#
# COMPACT_ATOMS: atom_id res chain seq x y z
N MET A 1 43.19 3.40 49.95
CA MET A 1 43.17 3.86 48.53
C MET A 1 42.42 2.93 47.58
N LYS A 2 42.73 1.62 47.48
CA LYS A 2 42.09 0.70 46.51
C LYS A 2 40.55 0.56 46.63
N LYS A 3 39.99 0.61 47.86
CA LYS A 3 38.53 0.49 48.11
C LYS A 3 37.73 1.74 47.71
N ASN A 4 38.27 2.95 47.90
CA ASN A 4 37.59 4.19 47.48
C ASN A 4 37.47 4.26 45.94
N ALA A 5 38.48 3.79 45.20
CA ALA A 5 38.43 3.72 43.74
C ALA A 5 37.31 2.79 43.21
N GLN A 6 37.03 1.68 43.91
CA GLN A 6 35.95 0.76 43.53
C GLN A 6 34.56 1.39 43.72
N ILE A 7 34.35 2.13 44.81
CA ILE A 7 33.10 2.85 45.06
C ILE A 7 32.87 3.92 44.01
N THR A 8 33.90 4.70 43.66
CA THR A 8 33.80 5.69 42.58
C THR A 8 33.45 5.05 41.24
N GLN A 9 34.05 3.91 40.90
CA GLN A 9 33.70 3.18 39.67
C GLN A 9 32.24 2.73 39.66
N ILE A 10 31.72 2.21 40.79
CA ILE A 10 30.32 1.79 40.90
C ILE A 10 29.40 3.00 40.73
N ALA A 11 29.70 4.13 41.38
CA ALA A 11 28.92 5.35 41.25
C ALA A 11 28.88 5.89 39.80
N THR A 12 30.00 5.81 39.07
CA THR A 12 30.04 6.15 37.65
C THR A 12 29.14 5.22 36.82
N ALA A 13 29.25 3.90 37.02
CA ALA A 13 28.46 2.92 36.30
C ALA A 13 26.94 3.09 36.54
N ILE A 14 26.53 3.49 37.75
CA ILE A 14 25.12 3.77 38.08
C ILE A 14 24.64 5.05 37.38
N ASN A 15 25.46 6.09 37.32
CA ASN A 15 25.11 7.31 36.57
C ASN A 15 24.96 7.01 35.08
N GLU A 16 25.86 6.21 34.49
CA GLU A 16 25.72 5.73 33.11
C GLU A 16 24.46 4.89 32.92
N MET A 17 24.10 4.03 33.88
CA MET A 17 22.87 3.24 33.85
C MET A 17 21.60 4.12 33.87
N SER A 18 21.58 5.17 34.69
CA SER A 18 20.46 6.12 34.72
C SER A 18 20.36 6.93 33.43
N ALA A 19 21.50 7.36 32.89
CA ALA A 19 21.55 8.08 31.61
C ALA A 19 21.05 7.22 30.44
N THR A 20 21.52 5.97 30.36
CA THR A 20 21.08 5.01 29.32
C THR A 20 19.60 4.65 29.47
N ALA A 21 19.08 4.46 30.68
CA ALA A 21 17.65 4.25 30.90
C ALA A 21 16.82 5.43 30.37
N LYS A 22 17.26 6.67 30.62
CA LYS A 22 16.58 7.86 30.10
C LYS A 22 16.64 7.97 28.57
N GLU A 23 17.75 7.56 27.98
CA GLU A 23 17.91 7.49 26.52
C GLU A 23 16.98 6.44 25.89
N VAL A 24 16.89 5.25 26.50
CA VAL A 24 15.97 4.19 26.05
C VAL A 24 14.51 4.64 26.14
N SER A 25 14.11 5.32 27.22
CA SER A 25 12.77 5.92 27.34
C SER A 25 12.48 6.92 26.21
N ASN A 26 13.42 7.84 25.94
CA ASN A 26 13.27 8.79 24.83
C ASN A 26 13.17 8.09 23.46
N ASN A 27 13.95 7.03 23.24
CA ASN A 27 13.91 6.24 22.01
C ASN A 27 12.55 5.53 21.85
N ALA A 28 11.99 4.99 22.94
CA ALA A 28 10.66 4.39 22.93
C ALA A 28 9.57 5.41 22.55
N THR A 29 9.61 6.63 23.12
CA THR A 29 8.68 7.70 22.73
C THR A 29 8.87 8.14 21.27
N GLN A 30 10.10 8.17 20.76
CA GLN A 30 10.34 8.48 19.36
C GLN A 30 9.79 7.39 18.42
N ALA A 31 9.98 6.12 18.79
CA ALA A 31 9.44 4.99 18.04
C ALA A 31 7.90 4.97 18.06
N GLU A 32 7.27 5.37 19.18
CA GLU A 32 5.81 5.55 19.28
C GLU A 32 5.29 6.63 18.30
N ARG A 33 5.99 7.77 18.17
CA ARG A 33 5.63 8.78 17.17
C ARG A 33 5.74 8.24 15.74
N GLY A 34 6.82 7.53 15.43
CA GLY A 34 7.00 6.90 14.12
C GLY A 34 5.93 5.85 13.82
N ALA A 35 5.50 5.09 14.83
CA ALA A 35 4.36 4.17 14.75
C ALA A 35 3.05 4.93 14.45
N GLY A 36 2.82 6.06 15.11
CA GLY A 36 1.68 6.95 14.82
C GLY A 36 1.65 7.49 13.39
N ASP A 37 2.80 7.95 12.88
CA ASP A 37 2.93 8.44 11.49
C ASP A 37 2.66 7.32 10.47
N ALA A 38 3.15 6.10 10.75
CA ALA A 38 2.87 4.93 9.94
C ALA A 38 1.38 4.59 9.94
N MET A 39 0.70 4.63 11.09
CA MET A 39 -0.74 4.41 11.19
C MET A 39 -1.54 5.44 10.39
N SER A 40 -1.17 6.72 10.48
CA SER A 40 -1.80 7.77 9.66
C SER A 40 -1.63 7.51 8.16
N SER A 41 -0.47 6.98 7.75
CA SER A 41 -0.21 6.64 6.35
C SER A 41 -1.06 5.46 5.88
N VAL A 42 -1.28 4.46 6.75
CA VAL A 42 -2.16 3.32 6.48
C VAL A 42 -3.61 3.78 6.34
N GLU A 43 -4.10 4.67 7.20
CA GLU A 43 -5.47 5.23 7.11
C GLU A 43 -5.70 5.96 5.78
N VAL A 44 -4.74 6.79 5.35
CA VAL A 44 -4.79 7.44 4.02
C VAL A 44 -4.79 6.40 2.90
N GLY A 45 -3.96 5.36 3.01
CA GLY A 45 -3.92 4.25 2.08
C GLY A 45 -5.24 3.49 2.00
N HIS A 46 -5.89 3.25 3.14
CA HIS A 46 -7.19 2.58 3.21
C HIS A 46 -8.29 3.41 2.52
N GLY A 47 -8.29 4.73 2.71
CA GLY A 47 -9.19 5.63 1.98
C GLY A 47 -9.00 5.54 0.46
N ALA A 48 -7.76 5.45 -0.03
CA ALA A 48 -7.47 5.28 -1.45
C ALA A 48 -7.92 3.92 -2.00
N VAL A 49 -7.84 2.84 -1.20
CA VAL A 49 -8.34 1.50 -1.55
C VAL A 49 -9.85 1.51 -1.72
N ILE A 50 -10.59 2.16 -0.82
CA ILE A 50 -12.05 2.31 -0.93
C ILE A 50 -12.45 3.06 -2.21
N GLU A 51 -11.76 4.15 -2.51
CA GLU A 51 -12.02 4.91 -3.75
C GLU A 51 -11.73 4.07 -4.99
N LEU A 52 -10.65 3.29 -4.98
CA LEU A 52 -10.29 2.39 -6.09
C LEU A 52 -11.33 1.28 -6.29
N GLU A 53 -11.94 0.77 -5.22
CA GLU A 53 -13.06 -0.16 -5.31
C GLU A 53 -14.28 0.47 -5.99
N ASN A 54 -14.62 1.71 -5.60
CA ASN A 54 -15.72 2.46 -6.21
C ASN A 54 -15.48 2.70 -7.72
N VAL A 55 -14.27 3.14 -8.09
CA VAL A 55 -13.87 3.32 -9.49
C VAL A 55 -13.94 2.00 -10.26
N SER A 56 -13.49 0.89 -9.67
CA SER A 56 -13.56 -0.43 -10.30
C SER A 56 -15.01 -0.86 -10.58
N ASN A 57 -15.93 -0.61 -9.64
CA ASN A 57 -17.35 -0.86 -9.84
C ASN A 57 -17.95 0.02 -10.96
N GLN A 58 -17.56 1.30 -11.03
CA GLN A 58 -18.00 2.20 -12.11
C GLN A 58 -17.51 1.74 -13.48
N ILE A 59 -16.26 1.28 -13.57
CA ILE A 59 -15.71 0.72 -14.81
C ILE A 59 -16.48 -0.54 -15.21
N SER A 60 -16.75 -1.45 -14.27
CA SER A 60 -17.51 -2.67 -14.54
C SER A 60 -18.89 -2.35 -15.14
N ASN A 61 -19.62 -1.40 -14.54
CA ASN A 61 -20.91 -0.94 -15.06
C ASN A 61 -20.77 -0.32 -16.46
N SER A 62 -19.77 0.54 -16.67
CA SER A 62 -19.55 1.18 -17.96
C SER A 62 -19.19 0.18 -19.07
N VAL A 63 -18.44 -0.88 -18.75
CA VAL A 63 -18.15 -1.95 -19.69
C VAL A 63 -19.41 -2.75 -20.02
N GLN A 64 -20.24 -3.05 -19.03
CA GLN A 64 -21.51 -3.73 -19.23
C GLN A 64 -22.47 -2.92 -20.11
N ASP A 65 -22.60 -1.62 -19.87
CA ASP A 65 -23.41 -0.72 -20.69
C ASP A 65 -22.91 -0.68 -22.14
N THR A 66 -21.58 -0.67 -22.32
CA THR A 66 -20.97 -0.69 -23.65
C THR A 66 -21.22 -2.02 -24.36
N ALA A 67 -21.16 -3.15 -23.65
CA ALA A 67 -21.48 -4.47 -24.21
C ALA A 67 -22.95 -4.53 -24.69
N ASN A 68 -23.88 -4.02 -23.89
CA ASN A 68 -25.30 -3.94 -24.27
C ASN A 68 -25.50 -3.07 -25.54
N ALA A 69 -24.84 -1.91 -25.61
CA ALA A 69 -24.91 -1.04 -26.78
C ALA A 69 -24.34 -1.70 -28.06
N LEU A 70 -23.30 -2.53 -27.92
CA LEU A 70 -22.74 -3.30 -29.04
C LEU A 70 -23.68 -4.42 -29.49
N GLU A 71 -24.42 -5.03 -28.57
CA GLU A 71 -25.44 -6.03 -28.90
C GLU A 71 -26.62 -5.39 -29.66
N GLU A 72 -27.09 -4.23 -29.23
CA GLU A 72 -28.08 -3.44 -29.99
C GLU A 72 -27.57 -3.06 -31.37
N LEU A 73 -26.32 -2.58 -31.48
CA LEU A 73 -25.70 -2.23 -32.76
C LEU A 73 -25.64 -3.44 -33.71
N LYS A 74 -25.34 -4.63 -33.18
CA LYS A 74 -25.36 -5.88 -33.93
C LYS A 74 -26.77 -6.19 -34.44
N SER A 75 -27.80 -6.03 -33.60
CA SER A 75 -29.21 -6.20 -34.01
C SER A 75 -29.60 -5.23 -35.13
N TYR A 76 -29.34 -3.93 -34.98
CA TYR A 76 -29.65 -2.95 -36.01
C TYR A 76 -28.91 -3.22 -37.32
N SER A 77 -27.68 -3.71 -37.25
CA SER A 77 -26.91 -4.07 -38.44
C SER A 77 -27.52 -5.25 -39.19
N LEU A 78 -28.12 -6.23 -38.49
CA LEU A 78 -28.85 -7.34 -39.10
C LEU A 78 -30.13 -6.84 -39.79
N ASP A 79 -30.88 -5.95 -39.14
CA ASP A 79 -32.09 -5.35 -39.71
C ASP A 79 -31.78 -4.55 -40.98
N ILE A 80 -30.72 -3.73 -40.95
CA ILE A 80 -30.26 -2.99 -42.14
C ILE A 80 -29.87 -3.94 -43.27
N ASN A 81 -29.17 -5.03 -42.96
CA ASN A 81 -28.76 -6.01 -43.97
C ASN A 81 -29.99 -6.62 -44.68
N SER A 82 -31.05 -6.93 -43.94
CA SER A 82 -32.33 -7.41 -44.52
C SER A 82 -32.97 -6.38 -45.45
N VAL A 83 -32.97 -5.09 -45.07
CA VAL A 83 -33.50 -4.02 -45.92
C VAL A 83 -32.67 -3.85 -47.20
N ILE A 84 -31.34 -3.89 -47.09
CA ILE A 84 -30.45 -3.80 -48.25
C ILE A 84 -30.63 -4.99 -49.20
N GLU A 85 -30.85 -6.19 -48.69
CA GLU A 85 -31.17 -7.36 -49.50
C GLU A 85 -32.47 -7.16 -50.30
N VAL A 86 -33.52 -6.61 -49.68
CA VAL A 86 -34.76 -6.27 -50.38
C VAL A 86 -34.53 -5.21 -51.47
N ILE A 87 -33.75 -4.16 -51.18
CA ILE A 87 -33.45 -3.12 -52.19
C ILE A 87 -32.64 -3.71 -53.35
N GLY A 88 -31.66 -4.57 -53.07
CA GLY A 88 -30.89 -5.28 -54.09
C GLY A 88 -31.80 -6.13 -54.99
N ASN A 89 -32.72 -6.89 -54.40
CA ASN A 89 -33.70 -7.68 -55.14
C ASN A 89 -34.64 -6.81 -56.01
N VAL A 90 -35.12 -5.68 -55.47
CA VAL A 90 -35.95 -4.72 -56.23
C VAL A 90 -35.17 -4.10 -57.38
N SER A 91 -33.90 -3.77 -57.14
CA SER A 91 -33.00 -3.21 -58.15
C SER A 91 -32.75 -4.20 -59.29
N GLU A 92 -32.49 -5.46 -58.98
CA GLU A 92 -32.33 -6.53 -59.97
C GLU A 92 -33.62 -6.76 -60.78
N GLN A 93 -34.78 -6.81 -60.12
CA GLN A 93 -36.08 -6.90 -60.79
C GLN A 93 -36.35 -5.70 -61.70
N THR A 94 -36.02 -4.49 -61.25
CA THR A 94 -36.15 -3.26 -62.04
C THR A 94 -35.24 -3.29 -63.26
N ASN A 95 -34.01 -3.79 -63.12
CA ASN A 95 -33.07 -3.98 -64.22
C ASN A 95 -33.61 -4.98 -65.26
N LEU A 96 -34.20 -6.10 -64.82
CA LEU A 96 -34.84 -7.09 -65.71
C LEU A 96 -36.08 -6.52 -66.41
N LEU A 97 -36.92 -5.77 -65.71
CA LEU A 97 -38.09 -5.08 -66.29
C LEU A 97 -37.67 -4.07 -67.35
N ALA A 98 -36.65 -3.26 -67.06
CA ALA A 98 -36.10 -2.28 -67.99
C ALA A 98 -35.50 -2.95 -69.24
N LEU A 99 -34.81 -4.08 -69.07
CA LEU A 99 -34.31 -4.87 -70.19
C LEU A 99 -35.44 -5.36 -71.11
N ASN A 100 -36.51 -5.91 -70.52
CA ASN A 100 -37.67 -6.36 -71.29
C ASN A 100 -38.35 -5.20 -72.03
N ALA A 101 -38.45 -4.03 -71.39
CA ALA A 101 -38.98 -2.82 -72.02
C ALA A 101 -38.11 -2.32 -73.18
N ALA A 102 -36.78 -2.37 -73.04
CA ALA A 102 -35.84 -2.01 -74.11
C ALA A 102 -35.97 -2.95 -75.32
N ILE A 103 -36.14 -4.27 -75.07
CA ILE A 103 -36.39 -5.27 -76.12
C ILE A 103 -37.69 -4.97 -76.87
N GLU A 104 -38.78 -4.69 -76.16
CA GLU A 104 -40.08 -4.43 -76.79
C GLU A 104 -40.09 -3.07 -77.52
N ALA A 105 -39.38 -2.07 -77.00
CA ALA A 105 -39.18 -0.78 -77.67
C ALA A 105 -38.40 -0.93 -78.98
N ALA A 106 -37.36 -1.77 -79.01
CA ALA A 106 -36.64 -2.10 -80.24
C ALA A 106 -37.54 -2.82 -81.26
N ARG A 107 -38.47 -3.66 -80.78
CA ARG A 107 -39.44 -4.39 -81.61
C ARG A 107 -40.48 -3.47 -82.26
N ALA A 108 -40.85 -2.36 -81.60
CA ALA A 108 -41.75 -1.33 -82.13
C ALA A 108 -41.10 -0.39 -83.17
N GLY A 109 -39.80 -0.52 -83.44
CA GLY A 109 -39.09 0.26 -84.45
C GLY A 109 -39.07 1.76 -84.15
N GLU A 110 -39.35 2.60 -85.16
CA GLU A 110 -39.33 4.08 -85.02
C GLU A 110 -40.30 4.60 -83.95
N GLN A 111 -41.45 3.94 -83.74
CA GLN A 111 -42.44 4.35 -82.73
C GLN A 111 -41.98 4.08 -81.29
N GLY A 112 -41.01 3.17 -81.09
CA GLY A 112 -40.46 2.78 -79.78
C GLY A 112 -39.24 3.58 -79.34
N ARG A 113 -38.68 4.47 -80.17
CA ARG A 113 -37.42 5.18 -79.89
C ARG A 113 -37.41 5.95 -78.56
N GLY A 114 -38.50 6.65 -78.23
CA GLY A 114 -38.61 7.36 -76.96
C GLY A 114 -38.65 6.43 -75.74
N PHE A 115 -39.33 5.28 -75.88
CA PHE A 115 -39.39 4.26 -74.83
C PHE A 115 -38.04 3.54 -74.63
N ALA A 116 -37.27 3.32 -75.70
CA ALA A 116 -35.95 2.70 -75.61
C ALA A 116 -34.98 3.55 -74.75
N VAL A 117 -34.98 4.87 -74.93
CA VAL A 117 -34.14 5.78 -74.14
C VAL A 117 -34.51 5.75 -72.65
N VAL A 118 -35.81 5.76 -72.35
CA VAL A 118 -36.28 5.66 -70.95
C VAL A 118 -35.92 4.30 -70.34
N ALA A 119 -36.06 3.22 -71.10
CA ALA A 119 -35.70 1.87 -70.63
C ALA A 119 -34.20 1.76 -70.31
N ASP A 120 -33.32 2.30 -71.16
CA ASP A 120 -31.87 2.32 -70.90
C ASP A 120 -31.51 3.18 -69.68
N GLU A 121 -32.18 4.31 -69.46
CA GLU A 121 -31.96 5.17 -68.28
C GLU A 121 -32.40 4.47 -66.99
N VAL A 122 -33.57 3.81 -66.99
CA VAL A 122 -34.03 3.00 -65.85
C VAL A 122 -33.07 1.85 -65.58
N ARG A 123 -32.53 1.21 -66.62
CA ARG A 123 -31.54 0.12 -66.48
C ARG A 123 -30.25 0.63 -65.84
N ASN A 124 -29.76 1.80 -66.27
CA ASN A 124 -28.58 2.43 -65.69
C ASN A 124 -28.79 2.80 -64.21
N LEU A 125 -29.96 3.36 -63.88
CA LEU A 125 -30.32 3.69 -62.50
C LEU A 125 -30.40 2.44 -61.62
N ALA A 126 -30.99 1.35 -62.11
CA ALA A 126 -31.02 0.07 -61.41
C ALA A 126 -29.61 -0.50 -61.20
N ALA A 127 -28.74 -0.49 -62.21
CA ALA A 127 -27.35 -0.93 -62.05
C ALA A 127 -26.60 -0.10 -60.98
N LYS A 128 -26.81 1.22 -60.96
CA LYS A 128 -26.21 2.12 -59.97
C LYS A 128 -26.74 1.89 -58.55
N THR A 129 -28.05 1.60 -58.41
CA THR A 129 -28.66 1.21 -57.14
C THR A 129 -28.07 -0.11 -56.64
N GLN A 130 -27.91 -1.12 -57.51
CA GLN A 130 -27.29 -2.40 -57.16
C GLN A 130 -25.86 -2.22 -56.61
N GLN A 131 -25.04 -1.44 -57.31
CA GLN A 131 -23.67 -1.15 -56.89
C GLN A 131 -23.63 -0.43 -55.53
N SER A 132 -24.59 0.48 -55.30
CA SER A 132 -24.71 1.18 -54.03
C SER A 132 -25.13 0.24 -52.90
N THR A 133 -26.05 -0.70 -53.14
CA THR A 133 -26.45 -1.71 -52.16
C THR A 133 -25.30 -2.65 -51.79
N GLU A 134 -24.47 -3.06 -52.76
CA GLU A 134 -23.26 -3.85 -52.48
C GLU A 134 -22.26 -3.08 -51.64
N SER A 135 -22.03 -1.81 -51.96
CA SER A 135 -21.12 -0.94 -51.20
C SER A 135 -21.60 -0.74 -49.75
N ILE A 136 -22.92 -0.59 -49.54
CA ILE A 136 -23.50 -0.49 -48.19
C ILE A 136 -23.36 -1.82 -47.44
N LYS A 137 -23.56 -2.95 -48.11
CA LYS A 137 -23.40 -4.28 -47.51
C LYS A 137 -21.98 -4.50 -46.98
N GLU A 138 -20.96 -4.19 -47.78
CA GLU A 138 -19.56 -4.26 -47.32
C GLU A 138 -19.30 -3.38 -46.07
N LEU A 139 -19.95 -2.21 -46.03
CA LEU A 139 -19.80 -1.27 -44.92
C LEU A 139 -20.47 -1.79 -43.63
N ILE A 140 -21.62 -2.45 -43.76
CA ILE A 140 -22.31 -3.13 -42.66
C ILE A 140 -21.50 -4.32 -42.15
N GLU A 141 -20.93 -5.15 -43.03
CA GLU A 141 -20.07 -6.27 -42.64
C GLU A 141 -18.83 -5.78 -41.85
N ARG A 142 -18.21 -4.68 -42.28
CA ARG A 142 -17.10 -4.05 -41.55
C ARG A 142 -17.54 -3.51 -40.19
N LEU A 143 -18.73 -2.93 -40.11
CA LEU A 143 -19.29 -2.40 -38.86
C LEU A 143 -19.56 -3.54 -37.87
N GLN A 144 -20.17 -4.64 -38.32
CA GLN A 144 -20.40 -5.84 -37.51
C GLN A 144 -19.09 -6.44 -36.99
N SER A 145 -18.10 -6.62 -37.87
CA SER A 145 -16.78 -7.14 -37.47
C SER A 145 -16.09 -6.23 -36.45
N LYS A 146 -16.20 -4.91 -36.60
CA LYS A 146 -15.63 -3.95 -35.64
C LYS A 146 -16.36 -4.02 -34.30
N ALA A 147 -17.69 -4.14 -34.30
CA ALA A 147 -18.49 -4.27 -33.10
C ALA A 147 -18.15 -5.55 -32.32
N GLU A 148 -18.00 -6.69 -33.01
CA GLU A 148 -17.60 -7.96 -32.39
C GLU A 148 -16.21 -7.87 -31.73
N ARG A 149 -15.24 -7.30 -32.44
CA ARG A 149 -13.90 -7.07 -31.87
C ARG A 149 -13.93 -6.16 -30.65
N THR A 150 -14.72 -5.09 -30.68
CA THR A 150 -14.86 -4.21 -29.51
C THR A 150 -15.52 -4.95 -28.34
N ASN A 151 -16.45 -5.87 -28.59
CA ASN A 151 -17.05 -6.68 -27.54
C ASN A 151 -16.05 -7.67 -26.90
N GLU A 152 -15.15 -8.25 -27.70
CA GLU A 152 -14.03 -9.05 -27.18
C GLU A 152 -13.09 -8.21 -26.31
N GLU A 153 -12.74 -6.99 -26.75
CA GLU A 153 -11.93 -6.05 -25.97
C GLU A 153 -12.62 -5.66 -24.65
N MET A 154 -13.96 -5.50 -24.65
CA MET A 154 -14.74 -5.27 -23.42
C MET A 154 -14.72 -6.47 -22.47
N SER A 155 -14.77 -7.70 -23.00
CA SER A 155 -14.68 -8.91 -22.18
C SER A 155 -13.32 -9.02 -21.48
N ILE A 156 -12.23 -8.67 -22.17
CA ILE A 156 -10.89 -8.59 -21.57
C ILE A 156 -10.82 -7.51 -20.49
N ASN A 157 -11.45 -6.36 -20.72
CA ASN A 157 -11.51 -5.29 -19.71
C ASN A 157 -12.24 -5.73 -18.44
N LEU A 158 -13.32 -6.52 -18.53
CA LEU A 158 -13.98 -7.09 -17.36
C LEU A 158 -13.04 -7.99 -16.55
N GLU A 159 -12.26 -8.85 -17.22
CA GLU A 159 -11.27 -9.69 -16.53
C GLU A 159 -10.20 -8.85 -15.81
N LEU A 160 -9.74 -7.75 -16.44
CA LEU A 160 -8.79 -6.82 -15.83
C LEU A 160 -9.39 -6.10 -14.60
N VAL A 161 -10.67 -5.74 -14.65
CA VAL A 161 -11.38 -5.14 -13.50
C VAL A 161 -11.48 -6.13 -12.35
N GLU A 162 -11.83 -7.39 -12.61
CA GLU A 162 -11.88 -8.43 -11.56
C GLU A 162 -10.50 -8.68 -10.94
N LYS A 163 -9.44 -8.70 -11.77
CA LYS A 163 -8.07 -8.80 -11.27
C LYS A 163 -7.68 -7.58 -10.42
N SER A 164 -8.08 -6.37 -10.85
CA SER A 164 -7.88 -5.15 -10.08
C SER A 164 -8.55 -5.25 -8.70
N ARG A 165 -9.80 -5.73 -8.66
CA ARG A 165 -10.54 -5.95 -7.42
C ARG A 165 -9.84 -6.95 -6.49
N SER A 166 -9.31 -8.05 -7.03
CA SER A 166 -8.52 -8.99 -6.22
C SER A 166 -7.27 -8.34 -5.61
N ASN A 167 -6.60 -7.46 -6.35
CA ASN A 167 -5.43 -6.73 -5.83
C ASN A 167 -5.83 -5.74 -4.72
N VAL A 168 -6.96 -5.04 -4.88
CA VAL A 168 -7.52 -4.14 -3.87
C VAL A 168 -7.73 -4.87 -2.54
N ILE A 169 -8.31 -6.07 -2.58
CA ILE A 169 -8.51 -6.92 -1.39
C ILE A 169 -7.16 -7.27 -0.75
N ALA A 170 -6.19 -7.73 -1.54
CA ALA A 170 -4.86 -8.09 -1.02
C ALA A 170 -4.12 -6.90 -0.38
N VAL A 171 -4.27 -5.70 -0.95
CA VAL A 171 -3.72 -4.47 -0.36
C VAL A 171 -4.44 -4.11 0.95
N SER A 172 -5.76 -4.27 1.01
CA SER A 172 -6.52 -4.06 2.24
C SER A 172 -6.08 -4.99 3.36
N ASP A 173 -5.87 -6.28 3.06
CA ASP A 173 -5.38 -7.27 4.04
C ASP A 173 -3.97 -6.94 4.53
N ALA A 174 -3.09 -6.47 3.63
CA ALA A 174 -1.76 -6.02 3.97
C ALA A 174 -1.81 -4.79 4.91
N PHE A 175 -2.69 -3.82 4.66
CA PHE A 175 -2.88 -2.70 5.54
C PHE A 175 -3.42 -3.11 6.91
N SER A 176 -4.37 -4.06 6.98
CA SER A 176 -4.82 -4.61 8.26
C SER A 176 -3.69 -5.24 9.06
N SER A 177 -2.81 -6.00 8.40
CA SER A 177 -1.64 -6.62 9.02
C SER A 177 -0.62 -5.59 9.53
N ILE A 178 -0.43 -4.49 8.79
CA ILE A 178 0.41 -3.37 9.22
C ILE A 178 -0.20 -2.70 10.45
N THR A 179 -1.51 -2.45 10.47
CA THR A 179 -2.22 -1.87 11.61
C THR A 179 -2.02 -2.70 12.88
N GLU A 180 -2.17 -4.03 12.80
CA GLU A 180 -1.90 -4.93 13.94
C GLU A 180 -0.46 -4.85 14.41
N SER A 181 0.50 -4.85 13.47
CA SER A 181 1.93 -4.76 13.78
C SER A 181 2.29 -3.45 14.47
N VAL A 182 1.75 -2.33 13.99
CA VAL A 182 1.97 -0.99 14.55
C VAL A 182 1.35 -0.89 15.93
N ASN A 183 0.16 -1.44 16.16
CA ASN A 183 -0.44 -1.49 17.49
C ASN A 183 0.43 -2.25 18.50
N SER A 184 1.01 -3.39 18.07
CA SER A 184 1.94 -4.14 18.91
C SER A 184 3.22 -3.34 19.22
N ILE A 185 3.76 -2.60 18.25
CA ILE A 185 4.92 -1.71 18.47
C ILE A 185 4.60 -0.64 19.50
N THR A 186 3.42 -0.01 19.43
CA THR A 186 2.98 1.00 20.40
C THR A 186 2.87 0.44 21.81
N GLU A 187 2.33 -0.78 21.97
CA GLU A 187 2.26 -1.47 23.26
C GLU A 187 3.65 -1.76 23.82
N VAL A 188 4.56 -2.32 23.00
CA VAL A 188 5.94 -2.61 23.41
C VAL A 188 6.68 -1.32 23.80
N ASN A 189 6.54 -0.24 23.03
CA ASN A 189 7.18 1.04 23.35
C ASN A 189 6.67 1.62 24.67
N THR A 190 5.39 1.48 24.97
CA THR A 190 4.82 1.89 26.25
C THR A 190 5.46 1.11 27.40
N LEU A 191 5.55 -0.22 27.27
CA LEU A 191 6.21 -1.06 28.27
C LEU A 191 7.70 -0.72 28.45
N VAL A 192 8.42 -0.48 27.35
CA VAL A 192 9.84 -0.12 27.37
C VAL A 192 10.04 1.24 28.04
N ALA A 193 9.19 2.23 27.75
CA ALA A 193 9.24 3.55 28.38
C ALA A 193 9.03 3.44 29.90
N THR A 194 8.00 2.71 30.34
CA THR A 194 7.72 2.48 31.76
C THR A 194 8.87 1.73 32.45
N ALA A 195 9.37 0.64 31.86
CA ALA A 195 10.48 -0.12 32.44
C ALA A 195 11.77 0.72 32.53
N SER A 196 12.00 1.61 31.57
CA SER A 196 13.14 2.52 31.58
C SER A 196 13.03 3.61 32.66
N GLU A 197 11.81 4.13 32.91
CA GLU A 197 11.56 5.04 34.02
C GLU A 197 11.80 4.36 35.37
N GLU A 198 11.31 3.13 35.55
CA GLU A 198 11.59 2.32 36.74
C GLU A 198 13.09 2.06 36.92
N GLN A 199 13.80 1.69 35.84
CA GLN A 199 15.24 1.46 35.88
C GLN A 199 16.03 2.73 36.26
N SER A 200 15.59 3.91 35.80
CA SER A 200 16.18 5.19 36.19
C SER A 200 15.96 5.50 37.68
N ALA A 201 14.75 5.25 38.19
CA ALA A 201 14.42 5.41 39.60
C ALA A 201 15.26 4.46 40.49
N VAL A 202 15.34 3.18 40.13
CA VAL A 202 16.18 2.21 40.85
C VAL A 202 17.66 2.59 40.80
N SER A 203 18.14 3.11 39.67
CA SER A 203 19.53 3.59 39.56
C SER A 203 19.81 4.75 40.53
N LEU A 204 18.87 5.69 40.68
CA LEU A 204 18.97 6.76 41.68
C LEU A 204 19.05 6.21 43.11
N ASP A 205 18.21 5.23 43.44
CA ASP A 205 18.22 4.59 44.77
C ASP A 205 19.54 3.85 45.04
N ILE A 206 20.08 3.13 44.06
CA ILE A 206 21.38 2.47 44.17
C ILE A 206 22.49 3.52 44.35
N SER A 207 22.43 4.65 43.62
CA SER A 207 23.38 5.75 43.76
C SER A 207 23.42 6.29 45.20
N HIS A 208 22.25 6.51 45.81
CA HIS A 208 22.12 6.91 47.21
C HIS A 208 22.70 5.85 48.17
N ASN A 209 22.43 4.56 47.93
CA ASN A 209 22.98 3.48 48.74
C ASN A 209 24.52 3.40 48.65
N VAL A 210 25.08 3.60 47.46
CA VAL A 210 26.54 3.61 47.24
C VAL A 210 27.20 4.78 47.95
N GLN A 211 26.55 5.96 47.97
CA GLN A 211 27.02 7.10 48.74
C GLN A 211 27.04 6.80 50.25
N ASN A 212 25.96 6.21 50.78
CA ASN A 212 25.91 5.79 52.19
C ASN A 212 27.02 4.78 52.54
N VAL A 213 27.29 3.82 51.64
CA VAL A 213 28.39 2.85 51.82
C VAL A 213 29.75 3.56 51.81
N SER A 214 29.95 4.55 50.93
CA SER A 214 31.15 5.38 50.89
C SER A 214 31.41 6.07 52.23
N ASP A 215 30.36 6.67 52.80
CA ASP A 215 30.44 7.39 54.08
C ASP A 215 30.79 6.44 55.24
N VAL A 216 30.16 5.26 55.29
CA VAL A 216 30.48 4.21 56.29
C VAL A 216 31.91 3.69 56.12
N VAL A 217 32.39 3.52 54.89
CA VAL A 217 33.78 3.11 54.63
C VAL A 217 34.76 4.17 55.11
N ASN A 218 34.48 5.45 54.87
CA ASN A 218 35.32 6.56 55.34
C ASN A 218 35.34 6.64 56.89
N GLN A 219 34.20 6.43 57.55
CA GLN A 219 34.15 6.32 59.01
C GLN A 219 34.96 5.14 59.55
N ASN A 220 34.87 3.98 58.90
CA ASN A 220 35.67 2.81 59.28
C ASN A 220 37.17 3.04 59.12
N VAL A 221 37.60 3.73 58.05
CA VAL A 221 39.02 4.08 57.86
C VAL A 221 39.49 4.98 59.00
N ALA A 222 38.72 6.02 59.37
CA ALA A 222 39.05 6.89 60.49
C ALA A 222 39.09 6.13 61.83
N GLY A 223 38.16 5.19 62.07
CA GLY A 223 38.16 4.34 63.26
C GLY A 223 39.35 3.38 63.33
N ILE A 224 39.81 2.86 62.20
CA ILE A 224 41.02 2.05 62.10
C ILE A 224 42.27 2.88 62.42
N GLU A 225 42.37 4.11 61.89
CA GLU A 225 43.46 5.03 62.23
C GLU A 225 43.50 5.33 63.73
N GLN A 226 42.35 5.66 64.34
CA GLN A 226 42.25 5.86 65.79
C GLN A 226 42.66 4.62 66.58
N SER A 227 42.22 3.43 66.14
CA SER A 227 42.59 2.16 66.78
C SER A 227 44.09 1.87 66.66
N SER A 228 44.69 2.20 65.52
CA SER A 228 46.15 2.07 65.31
C SER A 228 46.92 2.96 66.27
N VAL A 229 46.53 4.24 66.39
CA VAL A 229 47.14 5.20 67.32
C VAL A 229 46.99 4.73 68.77
N ALA A 230 45.81 4.25 69.16
CA ALA A 230 45.59 3.72 70.50
C ALA A 230 46.45 2.47 70.79
N THR A 231 46.65 1.61 69.79
CA THR A 231 47.48 0.40 69.91
C THR A 231 48.97 0.76 70.06
N GLU A 232 49.47 1.75 69.31
CA GLU A 232 50.84 2.27 69.48
C GLU A 232 51.05 2.86 70.88
N GLU A 233 50.09 3.63 71.39
CA GLU A 233 50.17 4.20 72.72
C GLU A 233 50.13 3.13 73.83
N LEU A 234 49.29 2.09 73.66
CA LEU A 234 49.28 0.94 74.55
C LEU A 234 50.61 0.19 74.56
N ALA A 235 51.23 0.00 73.39
CA ALA A 235 52.54 -0.63 73.28
C ALA A 235 53.62 0.18 74.00
N ARG A 236 53.61 1.52 73.81
CA ARG A 236 54.52 2.45 74.51
C ARG A 236 54.37 2.37 76.03
N LEU A 237 53.13 2.38 76.53
CA LEU A 237 52.84 2.27 77.95
C LEU A 237 53.29 0.91 78.52
N ALA A 238 53.12 -0.18 77.76
CA ALA A 238 53.57 -1.50 78.17
C ALA A 238 55.11 -1.59 78.28
N GLU A 239 55.86 -1.01 77.33
CA GLU A 239 57.32 -0.90 77.40
C GLU A 239 57.77 -0.06 78.60
N GLU A 240 57.11 1.07 78.87
CA GLU A 240 57.40 1.92 80.02
C GLU A 240 57.18 1.16 81.35
N GLN A 241 56.08 0.40 81.43
CA GLN A 241 55.75 -0.42 82.59
C GLN A 241 56.77 -1.55 82.80
N GLN A 242 57.20 -2.21 81.72
CA GLN A 242 58.25 -3.22 81.75
C GLN A 242 59.60 -2.64 82.23
N SER A 243 59.98 -1.46 81.73
CA SER A 243 61.20 -0.75 82.14
C SER A 243 61.18 -0.42 83.64
N LYS A 244 60.05 0.10 84.15
CA LYS A 244 59.87 0.36 85.59
C LYS A 244 60.01 -0.92 86.43
N LEU A 245 59.41 -2.03 86.01
CA LEU A 245 59.52 -3.31 86.71
C LEU A 245 60.94 -3.87 86.72
N LEU A 246 61.72 -3.68 85.64
CA LEU A 246 63.13 -4.06 85.59
C LEU A 246 63.99 -3.25 86.57
N ALA A 247 63.72 -1.94 86.70
CA ALA A 247 64.41 -1.08 87.67
C ALA A 247 64.18 -1.55 89.13
N PHE A 248 62.97 -2.00 89.47
CA PHE A 248 62.67 -2.58 90.79
C PHE A 248 63.34 -3.96 91.03
N LYS A 249 63.75 -4.67 89.99
CA LYS A 249 64.42 -5.97 90.10
C LYS A 249 65.95 -5.87 90.29
N LEU A 250 66.52 -4.70 90.01
CA LEU A 250 67.96 -4.38 90.12
C LEU A 250 68.33 -3.65 91.42
N ALA A 251 67.33 -3.29 92.23
CA ALA A 251 67.47 -2.76 93.60
C ALA A 251 67.22 -3.86 94.63
#